data_AF-A0A956DB64-F1
#
_entry.id   AF-A0A956DB64-F1
#
_cell.length_a   1.000
_cell.length_b   1.000
_cell.length_c   1.000
_cell.angle_alpha   90.00
_cell.angle_beta   90.00
_cell.angle_gamma   90.00
#
_symmetry.space_group_name_H-M   'P 1'
#
loop_
_entity.id
_entity.type
_entity.pdbx_description
1 polymer ?
#
loop_
_entity_poly.entity_id
_entity_poly.type
_entity_poly.pdbx_seq_one_letter_code
_entity_poly.pdbx_strand_id
1 'polypeptide(L)'
;MATDGGYLPRWPLGTNYTGGMVGDGAALQLADAAIKGVEGVDWDEALRLARITADAPTPVGAVFGGRAGIEPFMERGWVGIEEASSSASWTLEVAYADYAMARLAEHRGETTLAEGYDERAGNWRNLWDPASEFLVGRHADGRFAPTSENMWEDYYAEGNSWQYLFFVPHDLEGLATQMGGNEVFLQRLERFFEQSTRDTSVLFPNRWYWHGNEPDIHAPFAFAAVGAPEGTWRWSRWVARTYYDATPNGLPGNDDAGTLSAWYVFAALGVYPITAMDRYVVAAPLVTHADVDLPGGGTLVIDAPESSDRAWRVDAVRWNDAPYPSTWIEHASLAEGGTLTFDMVE
;
A
#
# COMPACT_ATOMS: atom_id res chain seq x y z
N MET A 1 16.74 8.22 -16.44
CA MET A 1 16.91 8.63 -15.02
C MET A 1 17.90 7.72 -14.30
N ALA A 2 17.55 6.48 -13.90
CA ALA A 2 18.48 5.64 -13.14
C ALA A 2 19.79 5.31 -13.89
N THR A 3 19.72 5.04 -15.20
CA THR A 3 20.91 4.85 -16.06
C THR A 3 21.82 6.08 -16.08
N ASP A 4 21.24 7.29 -16.08
CA ASP A 4 21.99 8.55 -16.20
C ASP A 4 22.50 9.06 -14.83
N GLY A 5 21.68 8.91 -13.79
CA GLY A 5 21.93 9.42 -12.44
C GLY A 5 22.51 8.40 -11.46
N GLY A 6 22.57 7.13 -11.86
CA GLY A 6 23.16 6.03 -11.08
C GLY A 6 22.28 5.44 -9.97
N TYR A 7 21.12 6.04 -9.68
CA TYR A 7 20.19 5.61 -8.62
C TYR A 7 18.73 5.72 -9.07
N LEU A 8 17.87 4.90 -8.45
CA LEU A 8 16.43 5.01 -8.65
C LEU A 8 15.93 6.38 -8.14
N PRO A 9 14.99 7.01 -8.85
CA PRO A 9 14.45 8.29 -8.42
C PRO A 9 13.46 8.12 -7.27
N ARG A 10 13.59 8.94 -6.23
CA ARG A 10 12.49 9.26 -5.31
C ARG A 10 12.09 10.71 -5.53
N TRP A 11 10.79 10.93 -5.76
CA TRP A 11 10.19 12.24 -5.99
C TRP A 11 10.91 13.05 -7.10
N PRO A 12 11.05 12.50 -8.32
CA PRO A 12 11.63 13.27 -9.42
C PRO A 12 10.72 14.44 -9.80
N LEU A 13 11.29 15.65 -9.97
CA LEU A 13 10.56 16.82 -10.48
C LEU A 13 11.28 17.34 -11.73
N GLY A 14 10.60 17.27 -12.87
CA GLY A 14 11.18 17.59 -14.17
C GLY A 14 12.35 16.66 -14.48
N THR A 15 13.55 17.22 -14.65
CA THR A 15 14.78 16.45 -14.95
C THR A 15 15.62 16.15 -13.71
N ASN A 16 15.16 16.51 -12.51
CA ASN A 16 15.97 16.47 -11.29
C ASN A 16 15.46 15.45 -10.28
N TYR A 17 16.39 14.95 -9.48
CA TYR A 17 16.10 14.26 -8.23
C TYR A 17 15.82 15.31 -7.15
N THR A 18 14.79 15.09 -6.33
CA THR A 18 14.53 15.94 -5.15
C THR A 18 14.73 15.19 -3.84
N GLY A 19 14.56 13.87 -3.84
CA GLY A 19 14.66 13.06 -2.64
C GLY A 19 13.57 13.37 -1.61
N GLY A 20 12.48 14.03 -2.01
CA GLY A 20 11.33 14.31 -1.15
C GLY A 20 10.70 13.03 -0.61
N MET A 21 10.05 13.14 0.55
CA MET A 21 9.38 12.05 1.26
C MET A 21 10.30 10.86 1.60
N VAL A 22 9.70 9.77 2.08
CA VAL A 22 10.39 8.56 2.55
C VAL A 22 10.20 7.38 1.59
N GLY A 23 10.86 6.26 1.88
CA GLY A 23 10.68 5.00 1.15
C GLY A 23 11.42 4.88 -0.18
N ASP A 24 11.05 3.84 -0.93
CA ASP A 24 11.63 3.47 -2.22
C ASP A 24 10.52 3.04 -3.21
N GLY A 25 9.64 3.98 -3.53
CA GLY A 25 8.50 3.78 -4.43
C GLY A 25 8.88 3.40 -5.87
N ALA A 26 10.13 3.63 -6.29
CA ALA A 26 10.59 3.21 -7.60
C ALA A 26 10.85 1.69 -7.66
N ALA A 27 11.37 1.09 -6.59
CA ALA A 27 11.49 -0.37 -6.49
C ALA A 27 10.11 -1.04 -6.57
N LEU A 28 9.11 -0.48 -5.87
CA LEU A 28 7.71 -0.92 -5.92
C LEU A 28 7.14 -0.89 -7.34
N GLN A 29 7.32 0.22 -8.07
CA GLN A 29 6.85 0.35 -9.45
C GLN A 29 7.54 -0.64 -10.40
N LEU A 30 8.86 -0.83 -10.27
CA LEU A 30 9.60 -1.77 -11.11
C LEU A 30 9.15 -3.22 -10.86
N ALA A 31 9.00 -3.60 -9.60
CA ALA A 31 8.53 -4.93 -9.24
C ALA A 31 7.10 -5.19 -9.73
N ASP A 32 6.18 -4.26 -9.50
CA ASP A 32 4.79 -4.35 -9.93
C ASP A 32 4.67 -4.49 -11.45
N ALA A 33 5.43 -3.69 -12.19
CA ALA A 33 5.49 -3.77 -13.65
C ALA A 33 6.11 -5.08 -14.14
N ALA A 34 7.15 -5.60 -13.47
CA ALA A 34 7.81 -6.85 -13.85
C ALA A 34 6.88 -8.06 -13.68
N ILE A 35 6.24 -8.19 -12.53
CA ILE A 35 5.35 -9.34 -12.26
C ILE A 35 4.07 -9.29 -13.08
N LYS A 36 3.65 -8.11 -13.54
CA LYS A 36 2.50 -7.91 -14.44
C LYS A 36 2.88 -7.95 -15.92
N GLY A 37 4.13 -8.28 -16.24
CA GLY A 37 4.56 -8.55 -17.62
C GLY A 37 4.66 -7.32 -18.52
N VAL A 38 4.96 -6.15 -17.96
CA VAL A 38 5.21 -4.95 -18.79
C VAL A 38 6.40 -5.21 -19.73
N GLU A 39 6.16 -5.03 -21.02
CA GLU A 39 7.17 -5.25 -22.06
C GLU A 39 8.05 -4.01 -22.29
N GLY A 40 9.19 -4.20 -22.96
CA GLY A 40 10.08 -3.11 -23.38
C GLY A 40 11.04 -2.60 -22.30
N VAL A 41 11.10 -3.26 -21.15
CA VAL A 41 12.06 -2.97 -20.07
C VAL A 41 13.20 -3.99 -20.09
N ASP A 42 14.44 -3.52 -19.97
CA ASP A 42 15.59 -4.39 -19.67
C ASP A 42 15.56 -4.73 -18.18
N TRP A 43 14.93 -5.86 -17.85
CA TRP A 43 14.72 -6.24 -16.47
C TRP A 43 15.99 -6.66 -15.73
N ASP A 44 17.03 -7.11 -16.45
CA ASP A 44 18.33 -7.40 -15.83
C ASP A 44 19.03 -6.10 -15.40
N GLU A 45 19.01 -5.10 -16.28
CA GLU A 45 19.53 -3.76 -15.95
C GLU A 45 18.68 -3.06 -14.88
N ALA A 46 17.35 -3.20 -14.94
CA ALA A 46 16.45 -2.64 -13.93
C ALA A 46 16.73 -3.23 -12.54
N LEU A 47 16.85 -4.56 -12.41
CA LEU A 47 17.24 -5.20 -11.15
C LEU A 47 18.62 -4.70 -10.70
N ARG A 48 19.62 -4.65 -11.60
CA ARG A 48 20.96 -4.16 -11.27
C ARG A 48 20.95 -2.73 -10.71
N LEU A 49 20.20 -1.82 -11.33
CA LEU A 49 20.07 -0.43 -10.87
C LEU A 49 19.26 -0.30 -9.58
N ALA A 50 18.21 -1.09 -9.42
CA ALA A 50 17.40 -1.10 -8.21
C ALA A 50 18.21 -1.52 -6.99
N ARG A 51 19.08 -2.53 -7.13
CA ARG A 51 19.99 -2.98 -6.08
C ARG A 51 20.96 -1.91 -5.58
N ILE A 52 21.41 -0.99 -6.45
CA ILE A 52 22.27 0.13 -6.03
C ILE A 52 21.56 0.99 -4.98
N THR A 53 20.25 1.19 -5.14
CA THR A 53 19.43 1.96 -4.19
C THR A 53 19.05 1.12 -2.97
N ALA A 54 18.80 -0.18 -3.17
CA ALA A 54 18.31 -1.07 -2.14
C ALA A 54 19.36 -1.56 -1.14
N ASP A 55 20.63 -1.67 -1.56
CA ASP A 55 21.67 -2.36 -0.79
C ASP A 55 22.80 -1.43 -0.32
N ALA A 56 22.87 -0.19 -0.79
CA ALA A 56 24.00 0.69 -0.55
C ALA A 56 23.59 2.06 0.02
N PRO A 57 24.41 2.67 0.90
CA PRO A 57 24.18 4.02 1.37
C PRO A 57 24.21 5.02 0.22
N THR A 58 23.41 6.08 0.37
CA THR A 58 23.47 7.24 -0.50
C THR A 58 24.86 7.87 -0.40
N PRO A 59 25.62 8.02 -1.51
CA PRO A 59 26.94 8.62 -1.47
C PRO A 59 26.90 10.06 -0.96
N VAL A 60 27.93 10.45 -0.22
CA VAL A 60 28.05 11.83 0.29
C VAL A 60 28.05 12.83 -0.87
N GLY A 61 27.15 13.81 -0.80
CA GLY A 61 26.99 14.84 -1.83
C GLY A 61 26.20 14.40 -3.06
N ALA A 62 25.56 13.22 -3.02
CA ALA A 62 24.63 12.81 -4.07
C ALA A 62 23.44 13.77 -4.19
N VAL A 63 22.96 13.91 -5.43
CA VAL A 63 21.77 14.73 -5.76
C VAL A 63 20.45 13.97 -5.57
N PHE A 64 20.53 12.67 -5.29
CA PHE A 64 19.39 11.76 -5.11
C PHE A 64 19.27 11.31 -3.65
N GLY A 65 18.07 10.89 -3.24
CA GLY A 65 17.78 10.60 -1.83
C GLY A 65 18.26 9.24 -1.32
N GLY A 66 18.22 8.20 -2.15
CA GLY A 66 18.45 6.80 -1.74
C GLY A 66 17.63 6.38 -0.50
N ARG A 67 17.99 5.31 0.20
CA ARG A 67 17.30 4.87 1.42
C ARG A 67 17.98 5.46 2.66
N ALA A 68 17.31 6.37 3.37
CA ALA A 68 17.90 6.96 4.58
C ALA A 68 17.98 5.90 5.69
N GLY A 69 19.10 5.85 6.40
CA GLY A 69 19.32 4.85 7.46
C GLY A 69 19.52 3.42 6.93
N ILE A 70 19.88 3.23 5.65
CA ILE A 70 20.06 1.87 5.11
C ILE A 70 21.17 1.07 5.81
N GLU A 71 22.26 1.70 6.22
CA GLU A 71 23.34 1.00 6.96
C GLU A 71 22.83 0.38 8.27
N PRO A 72 22.23 1.14 9.21
CA PRO A 72 21.66 0.54 10.40
C PRO A 72 20.54 -0.44 10.05
N PHE A 73 19.66 -0.16 9.08
CA PHE A 73 18.64 -1.12 8.67
C PHE A 73 19.23 -2.47 8.25
N MET A 74 20.33 -2.49 7.50
CA MET A 74 21.01 -3.73 7.10
C MET A 74 21.69 -4.44 8.29
N GLU A 75 22.20 -3.68 9.27
CA GLU A 75 22.87 -4.24 10.45
C GLU A 75 21.91 -4.81 11.49
N ARG A 76 20.76 -4.15 11.73
CA ARG A 76 19.85 -4.46 12.85
C ARG A 76 18.41 -4.73 12.44
N GLY A 77 18.01 -4.39 11.22
CA GLY A 77 16.64 -4.55 10.73
C GLY A 77 15.69 -3.41 11.10
N TRP A 78 16.18 -2.27 11.60
CA TRP A 78 15.40 -1.04 11.75
C TRP A 78 16.30 0.19 11.71
N VAL A 79 15.69 1.35 11.43
CA VAL A 79 16.34 2.66 11.53
C VAL A 79 16.05 3.25 12.91
N GLY A 80 17.08 3.66 13.63
CA GLY A 80 16.98 4.31 14.93
C GLY A 80 16.32 5.69 14.83
N ILE A 81 15.52 6.09 15.84
CA ILE A 81 14.93 7.45 15.88
C ILE A 81 16.00 8.57 15.88
N GLU A 82 17.22 8.28 16.32
CA GLU A 82 18.35 9.21 16.29
C GLU A 82 19.12 9.19 14.96
N GLU A 83 18.86 8.20 14.10
CA GLU A 83 19.63 7.94 12.88
C GLU A 83 18.97 8.55 11.64
N ALA A 84 17.64 8.70 11.65
CA ALA A 84 16.88 9.42 10.62
C ALA A 84 15.58 9.98 11.17
N SER A 85 15.13 11.14 10.66
CA SER A 85 13.75 11.58 10.82
C SER A 85 12.79 10.58 10.17
N SER A 86 11.58 10.42 10.70
CA SER A 86 10.59 9.46 10.19
C SER A 86 11.13 8.02 10.16
N SER A 87 11.96 7.64 11.13
CA SER A 87 12.67 6.35 11.15
C SER A 87 11.76 5.12 11.15
N ALA A 88 10.58 5.19 11.77
CA ALA A 88 9.60 4.11 11.74
C ALA A 88 9.05 3.96 10.31
N SER A 89 8.65 5.05 9.68
CA SER A 89 8.21 5.05 8.28
C SER A 89 9.30 4.51 7.36
N TRP A 90 10.55 4.94 7.53
CA TRP A 90 11.68 4.39 6.78
C TRP A 90 11.81 2.88 6.92
N THR A 91 11.73 2.36 8.13
CA THR A 91 11.83 0.92 8.37
C THR A 91 10.68 0.16 7.69
N LEU A 92 9.44 0.66 7.78
CA LEU A 92 8.27 0.01 7.19
C LEU A 92 8.28 0.09 5.65
N GLU A 93 8.56 1.27 5.10
CA GLU A 93 8.65 1.50 3.66
C GLU A 93 9.79 0.71 3.00
N VAL A 94 10.95 0.63 3.67
CA VAL A 94 12.08 -0.18 3.18
C VAL A 94 11.75 -1.65 3.26
N ALA A 95 11.07 -2.12 4.31
CA ALA A 95 10.61 -3.50 4.38
C ALA A 95 9.61 -3.83 3.25
N TYR A 96 8.69 -2.91 2.92
CA TYR A 96 7.79 -3.10 1.79
C TYR A 96 8.51 -3.04 0.44
N ALA A 97 9.47 -2.13 0.27
CA ALA A 97 10.30 -2.07 -0.92
C ALA A 97 11.20 -3.30 -1.06
N ASP A 98 11.60 -3.94 0.03
CA ASP A 98 12.34 -5.21 0.01
C ASP A 98 11.47 -6.37 -0.44
N TYR A 99 10.20 -6.42 -0.03
CA TYR A 99 9.25 -7.36 -0.64
C TYR A 99 9.15 -7.17 -2.15
N ALA A 100 9.08 -5.91 -2.62
CA ALA A 100 9.08 -5.61 -4.04
C ALA A 100 10.38 -6.07 -4.74
N MET A 101 11.54 -5.82 -4.12
CA MET A 101 12.83 -6.30 -4.62
C MET A 101 12.90 -7.83 -4.69
N ALA A 102 12.30 -8.54 -3.73
CA ALA A 102 12.20 -10.01 -3.76
C ALA A 102 11.43 -10.49 -4.99
N ARG A 103 10.25 -9.91 -5.25
CA ARG A 103 9.43 -10.23 -6.43
C ARG A 103 10.14 -9.90 -7.75
N LEU A 104 10.88 -8.79 -7.81
CA LEU A 104 11.70 -8.44 -8.98
C LEU A 104 12.85 -9.44 -9.19
N ALA A 105 13.55 -9.84 -8.13
CA ALA A 105 14.63 -10.83 -8.20
C ALA A 105 14.10 -12.22 -8.63
N GLU A 106 12.96 -12.65 -8.09
CA GLU A 106 12.26 -13.87 -8.50
C GLU A 106 11.89 -13.88 -9.98
N HIS A 107 11.36 -12.77 -10.49
CA HIS A 107 11.06 -12.60 -11.91
C HIS A 107 12.31 -12.80 -12.79
N ARG A 108 13.51 -12.53 -12.28
CA ARG A 108 14.79 -12.78 -12.97
C ARG A 108 15.42 -14.14 -12.68
N GLY A 109 14.78 -14.98 -11.87
CA GLY A 109 15.32 -16.27 -11.47
C GLY A 109 16.48 -16.17 -10.46
N GLU A 110 16.66 -15.03 -9.80
CA GLU A 110 17.69 -14.79 -8.80
C GLU A 110 17.21 -15.23 -7.40
N THR A 111 16.98 -16.53 -7.22
CA THR A 111 16.32 -17.09 -6.03
C THR A 111 16.98 -16.71 -4.69
N THR A 112 18.31 -16.83 -4.57
CA THR A 112 19.01 -16.48 -3.32
C THR A 112 18.91 -14.99 -3.00
N LEU A 113 18.88 -14.14 -4.03
CA LEU A 113 18.70 -12.71 -3.85
C LEU A 113 17.27 -12.41 -3.39
N ALA A 114 16.27 -13.07 -3.98
CA ALA A 114 14.88 -12.93 -3.58
C ALA A 114 14.65 -13.37 -2.13
N GLU A 115 15.17 -14.52 -1.72
CA GLU A 115 15.10 -15.02 -0.34
C GLU A 115 15.69 -14.01 0.67
N GLY A 116 16.84 -13.41 0.33
CA GLY A 116 17.46 -12.39 1.17
C GLY A 116 16.61 -11.11 1.30
N TYR A 117 15.95 -10.68 0.23
CA TYR A 117 15.04 -9.54 0.28
C TYR A 117 13.75 -9.87 1.04
N ASP A 118 13.18 -11.07 0.89
CA ASP A 118 12.01 -11.51 1.65
C ASP A 118 12.30 -11.58 3.17
N GLU A 119 13.49 -12.01 3.56
CA GLU A 119 13.92 -11.96 4.97
C GLU A 119 13.91 -10.53 5.49
N ARG A 120 14.48 -9.58 4.72
CA ARG A 120 14.48 -8.15 5.08
C ARG A 120 13.08 -7.54 5.04
N ALA A 121 12.19 -8.02 4.18
CA ALA A 121 10.80 -7.59 4.15
C ALA A 121 10.06 -7.89 5.45
N GLY A 122 10.53 -8.88 6.23
CA GLY A 122 10.02 -9.20 7.56
C GLY A 122 10.44 -8.22 8.67
N ASN A 123 11.35 -7.28 8.39
CA ASN A 123 11.91 -6.35 9.38
C ASN A 123 10.91 -5.36 9.97
N TRP A 124 9.71 -5.20 9.37
CA TRP A 124 8.62 -4.43 9.98
C TRP A 124 8.32 -4.90 11.41
N ARG A 125 8.52 -6.20 11.70
CA ARG A 125 8.32 -6.80 13.04
C ARG A 125 9.22 -6.19 14.11
N ASN A 126 10.36 -5.61 13.73
CA ASN A 126 11.28 -4.97 14.67
C ASN A 126 10.71 -3.70 15.30
N LEU A 127 9.63 -3.15 14.75
CA LEU A 127 8.92 -1.99 15.30
C LEU A 127 7.72 -2.36 16.18
N TRP A 128 7.34 -3.64 16.26
CA TRP A 128 6.21 -4.04 17.10
C TRP A 128 6.55 -3.90 18.58
N ASP A 129 5.98 -2.89 19.23
CA ASP A 129 6.07 -2.71 20.67
C ASP A 129 4.96 -3.51 21.37
N PRO A 130 5.27 -4.59 22.11
CA PRO A 130 4.26 -5.39 22.78
C PRO A 130 3.54 -4.65 23.93
N ALA A 131 4.09 -3.54 24.44
CA ALA A 131 3.46 -2.78 25.52
C ALA A 131 2.31 -1.90 25.01
N SER A 132 2.50 -1.23 23.87
CA SER A 132 1.47 -0.41 23.23
C SER A 132 0.65 -1.16 22.18
N GLU A 133 1.15 -2.29 21.67
CA GLU A 133 0.57 -3.05 20.56
C GLU A 133 0.45 -2.22 19.27
N PHE A 134 1.51 -1.44 18.97
CA PHE A 134 1.66 -0.66 17.74
C PHE A 134 3.04 -0.87 17.12
N LEU A 135 3.17 -0.43 15.86
CA LEU A 135 4.45 -0.31 15.16
C LEU A 135 5.07 1.05 15.51
N VAL A 136 6.01 1.08 16.46
CA VAL A 136 6.53 2.31 17.08
C VAL A 136 7.99 2.53 16.71
N GLY A 137 8.40 3.80 16.64
CA GLY A 137 9.81 4.17 16.51
C GLY A 137 10.68 3.52 17.59
N ARG A 138 11.88 3.10 17.19
CA ARG A 138 12.80 2.35 18.04
C ARG A 138 14.16 3.01 18.07
N HIS A 139 14.76 3.11 19.25
CA HIS A 139 16.11 3.61 19.45
C HIS A 139 17.14 2.63 18.88
N ALA A 140 18.34 3.11 18.56
CA ALA A 140 19.44 2.25 18.11
C ALA A 140 19.83 1.17 19.15
N ASP A 141 19.65 1.46 20.44
CA ASP A 141 19.87 0.51 21.54
C ASP A 141 18.73 -0.51 21.75
N GLY A 142 17.68 -0.44 20.93
CA GLY A 142 16.58 -1.37 20.90
C GLY A 142 15.40 -1.04 21.81
N ARG A 143 15.45 0.05 22.59
CA ARG A 143 14.29 0.55 23.36
C ARG A 143 13.24 1.15 22.41
N PHE A 144 11.96 0.96 22.69
CA PHE A 144 10.89 1.67 21.98
C PHE A 144 10.79 3.12 22.46
N ALA A 145 10.47 4.02 21.52
CA ALA A 145 10.17 5.40 21.83
C ALA A 145 8.82 5.51 22.58
N PRO A 146 8.61 6.57 23.37
CA PRO A 146 7.27 6.92 23.83
C PRO A 146 6.31 7.05 22.64
N THR A 147 5.06 6.63 22.84
CA THR A 147 4.03 6.68 21.80
C THR A 147 2.76 7.33 22.30
N SER A 148 2.22 8.23 21.49
CA SER A 148 0.85 8.71 21.58
C SER A 148 0.08 8.16 20.38
N GLU A 149 -0.88 7.28 20.63
CA GLU A 149 -1.49 6.45 19.57
C GLU A 149 -2.06 7.27 18.40
N ASN A 150 -2.61 8.45 18.68
CA ASN A 150 -3.37 9.27 17.73
C ASN A 150 -2.81 10.69 17.56
N MET A 151 -1.55 10.90 17.96
CA MET A 151 -0.83 12.15 17.73
C MET A 151 0.35 11.87 16.81
N TRP A 152 0.69 12.84 15.96
CA TRP A 152 1.86 12.72 15.10
C TRP A 152 3.14 12.78 15.95
N GLU A 153 3.99 11.77 15.77
CA GLU A 153 5.32 11.66 16.34
C GLU A 153 6.39 11.72 15.24
N ASP A 154 7.56 12.32 15.51
CA ASP A 154 8.61 12.61 14.51
C ASP A 154 9.20 11.37 13.82
N TYR A 155 9.01 10.18 14.40
CA TYR A 155 9.43 8.92 13.78
C TYR A 155 8.45 8.40 12.72
N TYR A 156 7.30 9.03 12.54
CA TYR A 156 6.43 8.84 11.38
C TYR A 156 6.56 9.99 10.38
N ALA A 157 6.49 9.69 9.09
CA ALA A 157 6.29 10.66 8.03
C ALA A 157 4.79 10.96 7.93
N GLU A 158 4.41 12.16 8.35
CA GLU A 158 3.05 12.70 8.16
C GLU A 158 1.95 11.80 8.76
N GLY A 159 2.18 11.20 9.93
CA GLY A 159 1.16 10.33 10.51
C GLY A 159 1.36 9.95 11.96
N ASN A 160 0.48 9.07 12.45
CA ASN A 160 0.49 8.57 13.82
C ASN A 160 0.45 7.04 13.87
N SER A 161 0.45 6.49 15.09
CA SER A 161 0.49 5.04 15.29
C SER A 161 -0.73 4.31 14.72
N TRP A 162 -1.93 4.92 14.74
CA TRP A 162 -3.12 4.32 14.13
C TRP A 162 -3.04 4.26 12.61
N GLN A 163 -2.53 5.32 11.97
CA GLN A 163 -2.37 5.39 10.51
C GLN A 163 -1.32 4.40 10.02
N TYR A 164 -0.18 4.33 10.71
CA TYR A 164 0.89 3.40 10.36
C TYR A 164 0.66 1.96 10.82
N LEU A 165 -0.30 1.70 11.71
CA LEU A 165 -0.55 0.36 12.26
C LEU A 165 -0.75 -0.71 11.18
N PHE A 166 -1.43 -0.33 10.10
CA PHE A 166 -1.76 -1.22 9.00
C PHE A 166 -0.83 -1.10 7.79
N PHE A 167 0.23 -0.28 7.88
CA PHE A 167 1.22 -0.09 6.80
C PHE A 167 2.23 -1.26 6.75
N VAL A 168 1.70 -2.45 6.54
CA VAL A 168 2.43 -3.67 6.18
C VAL A 168 1.67 -4.35 5.03
N PRO A 169 1.45 -3.65 3.91
CA PRO A 169 0.55 -4.11 2.85
C PRO A 169 0.99 -5.44 2.24
N HIS A 170 2.29 -5.75 2.25
CA HIS A 170 2.84 -7.02 1.76
C HIS A 170 2.62 -8.22 2.70
N ASP A 171 2.30 -8.01 3.98
CA ASP A 171 2.24 -9.07 5.00
C ASP A 171 1.12 -8.82 6.03
N LEU A 172 -0.10 -8.54 5.55
CA LEU A 172 -1.27 -8.30 6.40
C LEU A 172 -1.63 -9.52 7.27
N GLU A 173 -1.43 -10.74 6.77
CA GLU A 173 -1.61 -11.97 7.55
C GLU A 173 -0.57 -12.12 8.67
N GLY A 174 0.70 -11.78 8.39
CA GLY A 174 1.75 -11.75 9.40
C GLY A 174 1.50 -10.67 10.46
N LEU A 175 1.00 -9.51 10.06
CA LEU A 175 0.55 -8.45 10.97
C LEU A 175 -0.62 -8.92 11.84
N ALA A 176 -1.63 -9.58 11.25
CA ALA A 176 -2.73 -10.16 12.01
C ALA A 176 -2.23 -11.19 13.03
N THR A 177 -1.30 -12.07 12.63
CA THR A 177 -0.66 -13.03 13.54
C THR A 177 0.07 -12.33 14.69
N GLN A 178 0.82 -11.27 14.39
CA GLN A 178 1.56 -10.48 15.39
C GLN A 178 0.61 -9.80 16.41
N MET A 179 -0.59 -9.39 15.98
CA MET A 179 -1.64 -8.84 16.85
C MET A 179 -2.37 -9.90 17.70
N GLY A 180 -2.14 -11.19 17.47
CA GLY A 180 -2.84 -12.28 18.16
C GLY A 180 -3.94 -12.97 17.33
N GLY A 181 -3.98 -12.74 16.01
CA GLY A 181 -4.83 -13.42 15.04
C GLY A 181 -5.85 -12.51 14.34
N ASN A 182 -6.52 -13.05 13.31
CA ASN A 182 -7.45 -12.30 12.45
C ASN A 182 -8.57 -11.62 13.23
N GLU A 183 -9.08 -12.24 14.30
CA GLU A 183 -10.14 -11.63 15.11
C GLU A 183 -9.69 -10.32 15.75
N VAL A 184 -8.49 -10.29 16.35
CA VAL A 184 -7.94 -9.07 16.97
C VAL A 184 -7.64 -8.02 15.92
N PHE A 185 -7.04 -8.42 14.80
CA PHE A 185 -6.77 -7.53 13.67
C PHE A 185 -8.04 -6.84 13.17
N LEU A 186 -9.10 -7.62 12.91
CA LEU A 186 -10.38 -7.11 12.42
C LEU A 186 -11.07 -6.20 13.44
N GLN A 187 -11.00 -6.52 14.73
CA GLN A 187 -11.53 -5.64 15.79
C GLN A 187 -10.81 -4.29 15.82
N ARG A 188 -9.47 -4.28 15.66
CA ARG A 188 -8.69 -3.04 15.62
C ARG A 188 -8.97 -2.22 14.36
N LEU A 189 -9.09 -2.88 13.21
CA LEU A 189 -9.38 -2.23 11.94
C LEU A 189 -10.81 -1.66 11.91
N GLU A 190 -11.80 -2.40 12.42
CA GLU A 190 -13.18 -1.91 12.59
C GLU A 190 -13.21 -0.72 13.55
N ARG A 191 -12.50 -0.79 14.68
CA ARG A 191 -12.37 0.34 15.62
C ARG A 191 -11.77 1.56 14.94
N PHE A 192 -10.72 1.39 14.14
CA PHE A 192 -10.06 2.48 13.43
C PHE A 192 -11.05 3.25 12.55
N PHE A 193 -11.85 2.55 11.74
CA PHE A 193 -12.86 3.19 10.90
C PHE A 193 -14.07 3.72 11.68
N GLU A 194 -14.60 2.98 12.66
CA GLU A 194 -15.70 3.45 13.48
C GLU A 194 -15.37 4.75 14.20
N GLN A 195 -14.17 4.86 14.76
CA GLN A 195 -13.73 6.09 15.40
C GLN A 195 -13.55 7.22 14.39
N SER A 196 -13.09 6.91 13.18
CA SER A 196 -13.01 7.89 12.07
C SER A 196 -14.38 8.48 11.73
N THR A 197 -15.45 7.67 11.73
CA THR A 197 -16.82 8.19 11.50
C THR A 197 -17.33 9.13 12.60
N ARG A 198 -16.75 9.03 13.81
CA ARG A 198 -17.14 9.80 14.99
C ARG A 198 -16.20 10.98 15.24
N ASP A 199 -15.04 11.00 14.58
CA ASP A 199 -14.05 12.04 14.76
C ASP A 199 -14.56 13.34 14.13
N THR A 200 -14.72 14.35 14.99
CA THR A 200 -15.12 15.71 14.61
C THR A 200 -13.98 16.69 14.81
N SER A 201 -12.78 16.19 15.10
CA SER A 201 -11.60 17.03 15.27
C SER A 201 -11.22 17.70 13.96
N VAL A 202 -10.77 18.95 14.05
CA VAL A 202 -10.17 19.71 12.94
C VAL A 202 -8.64 19.63 13.01
N LEU A 203 -8.11 18.57 13.64
CA LEU A 203 -6.68 18.37 13.78
C LEU A 203 -6.09 17.94 12.44
N PHE A 204 -4.85 18.35 12.21
CA PHE A 204 -4.05 17.94 11.07
C PHE A 204 -2.73 17.39 11.62
N PRO A 205 -2.43 16.09 11.43
CA PRO A 205 -3.24 15.07 10.77
C PRO A 205 -4.52 14.69 11.54
N ASN A 206 -5.45 13.99 10.88
CA ASN A 206 -6.58 13.36 11.57
C ASN A 206 -6.07 12.38 12.65
N ARG A 207 -6.90 12.07 13.65
CA ARG A 207 -6.52 11.15 14.73
C ARG A 207 -6.59 9.67 14.33
N TRP A 208 -7.46 9.35 13.38
CA TRP A 208 -7.74 7.99 12.93
C TRP A 208 -7.45 7.93 11.43
N TYR A 209 -8.41 7.50 10.61
CA TYR A 209 -8.25 7.44 9.16
C TYR A 209 -8.07 8.84 8.56
N TRP A 210 -7.02 8.99 7.75
CA TRP A 210 -6.74 10.24 7.05
C TRP A 210 -6.61 10.04 5.55
N HIS A 211 -7.76 10.02 4.87
CA HIS A 211 -7.80 9.72 3.44
C HIS A 211 -7.02 10.67 2.52
N GLY A 212 -6.77 11.91 2.97
CA GLY A 212 -6.00 12.89 2.22
C GLY A 212 -4.49 12.69 2.29
N ASN A 213 -4.02 11.56 2.81
CA ASN A 213 -2.62 11.22 3.01
C ASN A 213 -2.41 9.71 2.75
N GLU A 214 -1.27 9.33 2.20
CA GLU A 214 -1.05 8.00 1.61
C GLU A 214 -0.87 6.79 2.56
N PRO A 215 -0.29 6.91 3.78
CA PRO A 215 0.09 5.74 4.58
C PRO A 215 -1.04 4.78 4.97
N ASP A 216 -2.30 5.19 4.93
CA ASP A 216 -3.43 4.35 5.35
C ASP A 216 -4.46 4.11 4.23
N ILE A 217 -4.25 4.58 3.00
CA ILE A 217 -5.30 4.52 1.95
C ILE A 217 -5.66 3.08 1.53
N HIS A 218 -4.79 2.09 1.77
CA HIS A 218 -5.07 0.67 1.55
C HIS A 218 -5.87 0.02 2.70
N ALA A 219 -5.97 0.64 3.87
CA ALA A 219 -6.59 0.07 5.07
C ALA A 219 -8.04 -0.44 4.86
N PRO A 220 -8.92 0.22 4.07
CA PRO A 220 -10.25 -0.32 3.81
C PRO A 220 -10.22 -1.69 3.12
N PHE A 221 -9.19 -1.98 2.33
CA PHE A 221 -9.07 -3.22 1.58
C PHE A 221 -8.41 -4.35 2.40
N ALA A 222 -7.84 -4.03 3.57
CA ALA A 222 -7.19 -5.00 4.44
C ALA A 222 -8.18 -6.02 5.06
N PHE A 223 -9.47 -5.69 5.19
CA PHE A 223 -10.46 -6.64 5.70
C PHE A 223 -10.62 -7.86 4.78
N ALA A 224 -10.82 -7.65 3.48
CA ALA A 224 -10.93 -8.70 2.48
C ALA A 224 -9.63 -9.50 2.35
N ALA A 225 -8.48 -8.84 2.51
CA ALA A 225 -7.17 -9.49 2.51
C ALA A 225 -7.01 -10.54 3.62
N VAL A 226 -7.68 -10.39 4.77
CA VAL A 226 -7.68 -11.36 5.89
C VAL A 226 -8.99 -12.15 6.03
N GLY A 227 -9.81 -12.19 4.98
CA GLY A 227 -11.00 -13.05 4.88
C GLY A 227 -12.32 -12.44 5.39
N ALA A 228 -12.42 -11.12 5.55
CA ALA A 228 -13.63 -10.42 6.01
C ALA A 228 -14.14 -9.38 4.98
N PRO A 229 -14.55 -9.78 3.77
CA PRO A 229 -14.81 -8.85 2.66
C PRO A 229 -15.90 -7.80 2.91
N GLU A 230 -16.88 -8.08 3.79
CA GLU A 230 -17.93 -7.12 4.15
C GLU A 230 -17.36 -5.81 4.72
N GLY A 231 -16.28 -5.89 5.51
CA GLY A 231 -15.59 -4.70 6.01
C GLY A 231 -15.00 -3.87 4.87
N THR A 232 -14.42 -4.53 3.86
CA THR A 232 -13.91 -3.85 2.66
C THR A 232 -15.02 -3.18 1.88
N TRP A 233 -16.15 -3.84 1.66
CA TRP A 233 -17.29 -3.24 0.96
C TRP A 233 -17.82 -2.02 1.70
N ARG A 234 -17.99 -2.13 3.02
CA ARG A 234 -18.49 -1.05 3.86
C ARG A 234 -17.56 0.15 3.84
N TRP A 235 -16.29 -0.07 4.16
CA TRP A 235 -15.35 1.01 4.44
C TRP A 235 -14.82 1.67 3.18
N SER A 236 -14.56 0.92 2.10
CA SER A 236 -14.17 1.54 0.82
C SER A 236 -15.26 2.46 0.27
N ARG A 237 -16.53 2.04 0.35
CA ARG A 237 -17.68 2.88 -0.07
C ARG A 237 -17.91 4.05 0.85
N TRP A 238 -17.76 3.86 2.16
CA TRP A 238 -17.85 4.97 3.12
C TRP A 238 -16.79 6.03 2.82
N VAL A 239 -15.53 5.63 2.60
CA VAL A 239 -14.44 6.54 2.24
C VAL A 239 -14.77 7.30 0.96
N ALA A 240 -15.10 6.58 -0.11
CA ALA A 240 -15.38 7.20 -1.41
C ALA A 240 -16.51 8.24 -1.36
N ARG A 241 -17.54 8.01 -0.54
CA ARG A 241 -18.67 8.96 -0.38
C ARG A 241 -18.41 10.11 0.57
N THR A 242 -17.56 9.89 1.57
CA THR A 242 -17.29 10.89 2.61
C THR A 242 -16.31 11.92 2.12
N TYR A 243 -15.35 11.50 1.29
CA TYR A 243 -14.15 12.27 0.99
C TYR A 243 -14.08 12.78 -0.45
N TYR A 244 -14.95 12.31 -1.35
CA TYR A 244 -14.97 12.75 -2.75
C TYR A 244 -16.31 13.35 -3.14
N ASP A 245 -16.24 14.43 -3.93
CA ASP A 245 -17.37 14.96 -4.67
C ASP A 245 -16.93 15.61 -5.99
N ALA A 246 -17.90 16.03 -6.80
CA ALA A 246 -17.64 16.64 -8.11
C ALA A 246 -17.47 18.17 -8.06
N THR A 247 -17.32 18.76 -6.87
CA THR A 247 -17.11 20.20 -6.70
C THR A 247 -15.63 20.56 -6.84
N PRO A 248 -15.29 21.86 -7.00
CA PRO A 248 -13.88 22.28 -7.05
C PRO A 248 -13.03 21.90 -5.83
N ASN A 249 -13.64 21.59 -4.69
CA ASN A 249 -12.97 21.15 -3.46
C ASN A 249 -13.22 19.67 -3.16
N GLY A 250 -13.62 18.89 -4.16
CA GLY A 250 -14.06 17.51 -4.01
C GLY A 250 -12.97 16.46 -3.81
N LEU A 251 -11.72 16.89 -3.54
CA LEU A 251 -10.64 16.00 -3.14
C LEU A 251 -10.37 16.17 -1.64
N PRO A 252 -10.03 15.10 -0.91
CA PRO A 252 -9.87 15.13 0.54
C PRO A 252 -8.52 15.70 1.02
N GLY A 253 -7.63 16.02 0.09
CA GLY A 253 -6.26 16.45 0.33
C GLY A 253 -5.57 16.78 -0.98
N ASN A 254 -4.24 16.68 -0.99
CA ASN A 254 -3.48 16.73 -2.23
C ASN A 254 -3.84 15.50 -3.07
N ASP A 255 -3.93 15.65 -4.39
CA ASP A 255 -4.11 14.49 -5.28
C ASP A 255 -2.83 13.64 -5.39
N ASP A 256 -1.69 14.19 -4.97
CA ASP A 256 -0.35 13.61 -4.99
C ASP A 256 -0.03 12.87 -6.28
N ALA A 257 -0.04 13.66 -7.37
CA ALA A 257 0.24 13.22 -8.73
C ALA A 257 -0.68 12.09 -9.24
N GLY A 258 -1.94 12.10 -8.78
CA GLY A 258 -2.97 11.15 -9.21
C GLY A 258 -3.16 9.97 -8.26
N THR A 259 -2.48 9.93 -7.12
CA THR A 259 -2.59 8.85 -6.12
C THR A 259 -4.03 8.72 -5.60
N LEU A 260 -4.63 9.82 -5.13
CA LEU A 260 -6.01 9.79 -4.60
C LEU A 260 -7.05 9.63 -5.71
N SER A 261 -6.84 10.27 -6.86
CA SER A 261 -7.67 10.03 -8.05
C SER A 261 -7.66 8.57 -8.50
N ALA A 262 -6.50 7.92 -8.55
CA ALA A 262 -6.38 6.50 -8.91
C ALA A 262 -7.04 5.60 -7.86
N TRP A 263 -6.89 5.92 -6.56
CA TRP A 263 -7.60 5.24 -5.48
C TRP A 263 -9.11 5.25 -5.73
N TYR A 264 -9.69 6.40 -6.08
CA TYR A 264 -11.12 6.52 -6.34
C TYR A 264 -11.55 5.68 -7.55
N VAL A 265 -10.78 5.69 -8.65
CA VAL A 265 -11.10 4.88 -9.84
C VAL A 265 -11.12 3.39 -9.48
N PHE A 266 -10.11 2.89 -8.76
CA PHE A 266 -10.06 1.50 -8.33
C PHE A 266 -11.23 1.15 -7.39
N ALA A 267 -11.49 1.98 -6.38
CA ALA A 267 -12.64 1.80 -5.48
C ALA A 267 -13.97 1.81 -6.25
N ALA A 268 -14.12 2.66 -7.27
CA ALA A 268 -15.32 2.74 -8.09
C ALA A 268 -15.54 1.49 -8.94
N LEU A 269 -14.47 0.91 -9.50
CA LEU A 269 -14.49 -0.35 -10.24
C LEU A 269 -14.71 -1.58 -9.34
N GLY A 270 -14.58 -1.43 -8.02
CA GLY A 270 -14.75 -2.54 -7.09
C GLY A 270 -13.56 -3.48 -7.05
N VAL A 271 -12.36 -3.02 -7.42
CA VAL A 271 -11.10 -3.77 -7.31
C VAL A 271 -9.98 -2.85 -6.84
N TYR A 272 -9.05 -3.32 -6.01
CA TYR A 272 -7.95 -2.48 -5.51
C TYR A 272 -6.59 -3.19 -5.54
N PRO A 273 -5.55 -2.59 -6.11
CA PRO A 273 -4.21 -3.18 -6.14
C PRO A 273 -3.48 -2.98 -4.80
N ILE A 274 -2.81 -4.03 -4.33
CA ILE A 274 -1.65 -3.84 -3.46
C ILE A 274 -0.40 -3.94 -4.33
N THR A 275 0.40 -2.88 -4.36
CA THR A 275 1.56 -2.78 -5.26
C THR A 275 2.56 -3.92 -5.02
N ALA A 276 3.21 -4.39 -6.08
CA ALA A 276 4.09 -5.55 -6.10
C ALA A 276 3.39 -6.88 -5.77
N MET A 277 2.06 -6.93 -5.88
CA MET A 277 1.28 -8.15 -6.01
C MET A 277 0.67 -8.27 -7.41
N ASP A 278 0.58 -9.49 -7.91
CA ASP A 278 -0.02 -9.84 -9.20
C ASP A 278 -1.54 -10.07 -9.11
N ARG A 279 -2.19 -9.48 -8.10
CA ARG A 279 -3.62 -9.63 -7.81
C ARG A 279 -4.23 -8.38 -7.19
N TYR A 280 -5.55 -8.30 -7.24
CA TYR A 280 -6.36 -7.19 -6.77
C TYR A 280 -7.37 -7.66 -5.73
N VAL A 281 -7.56 -6.88 -4.67
CA VAL A 281 -8.64 -7.11 -3.70
C VAL A 281 -9.97 -6.86 -4.40
N VAL A 282 -10.90 -7.81 -4.31
CA VAL A 282 -12.29 -7.64 -4.75
C VAL A 282 -13.05 -6.84 -3.69
N ALA A 283 -13.57 -5.68 -4.10
CA ALA A 283 -14.35 -4.76 -3.28
C ALA A 283 -15.79 -4.64 -3.80
N ALA A 284 -16.51 -3.59 -3.42
CA ALA A 284 -17.90 -3.35 -3.85
C ALA A 284 -17.96 -2.13 -4.79
N PRO A 285 -18.26 -2.31 -6.09
CA PRO A 285 -18.16 -1.26 -7.11
C PRO A 285 -19.15 -0.13 -6.86
N LEU A 286 -18.72 1.13 -6.98
CA LEU A 286 -19.58 2.31 -6.82
C LEU A 286 -20.50 2.55 -8.03
N VAL A 287 -20.09 2.06 -9.19
CA VAL A 287 -20.82 2.18 -10.45
C VAL A 287 -21.73 0.99 -10.67
N THR A 288 -22.77 1.18 -11.49
CA THR A 288 -23.66 0.09 -11.91
C THR A 288 -23.11 -0.69 -13.09
N HIS A 289 -22.28 -0.04 -13.92
CA HIS A 289 -21.64 -0.64 -15.10
C HIS A 289 -20.37 0.15 -15.43
N ALA A 290 -19.29 -0.53 -15.79
CA ALA A 290 -18.11 0.08 -16.41
C ALA A 290 -17.45 -0.84 -17.42
N ASP A 291 -17.04 -0.28 -18.55
CA ASP A 291 -16.21 -0.95 -19.56
C ASP A 291 -14.81 -0.34 -19.51
N VAL A 292 -13.80 -1.18 -19.30
CA VAL A 292 -12.38 -0.80 -19.27
C VAL A 292 -11.69 -1.43 -20.48
N ASP A 293 -11.30 -0.60 -21.44
CA ASP A 293 -10.54 -1.05 -22.62
C ASP A 293 -9.12 -1.43 -22.22
N LEU A 294 -8.72 -2.67 -22.53
CA LEU A 294 -7.41 -3.22 -22.17
C LEU A 294 -6.43 -3.12 -23.35
N PRO A 295 -5.11 -2.99 -23.10
CA PRO A 295 -4.11 -2.87 -24.16
C PRO A 295 -4.10 -4.03 -25.17
N GLY A 296 -4.52 -5.23 -24.77
CA GLY A 296 -4.64 -6.42 -25.63
C GLY A 296 -5.86 -6.42 -26.57
N GLY A 297 -6.69 -5.38 -26.54
CA GLY A 297 -7.92 -5.26 -27.33
C GLY A 297 -9.15 -5.95 -26.73
N GLY A 298 -9.01 -6.52 -25.53
CA GLY A 298 -10.13 -6.99 -24.71
C GLY A 298 -10.76 -5.87 -23.89
N THR A 299 -11.92 -6.16 -23.30
CA THR A 299 -12.61 -5.26 -22.38
C THR A 299 -12.82 -5.97 -21.06
N LEU A 300 -12.46 -5.33 -19.95
CA LEU A 300 -12.90 -5.72 -18.62
C LEU A 300 -14.21 -5.00 -18.32
N VAL A 301 -15.26 -5.77 -18.05
CA VAL A 301 -16.59 -5.29 -17.72
C VAL A 301 -16.83 -5.48 -16.23
N ILE A 302 -17.20 -4.40 -15.55
CA ILE A 302 -17.73 -4.41 -14.19
C ILE A 302 -19.24 -4.24 -14.29
N ASP A 303 -20.01 -5.25 -13.87
CA ASP A 303 -21.47 -5.27 -13.96
C ASP A 303 -22.09 -5.41 -12.56
N ALA A 304 -22.77 -4.37 -12.08
CA ALA A 304 -23.33 -4.32 -10.73
C ALA A 304 -24.64 -3.50 -10.73
N PRO A 305 -25.69 -3.93 -11.46
CA PRO A 305 -26.81 -3.07 -11.82
C PRO A 305 -27.59 -2.53 -10.62
N GLU A 306 -27.58 -3.22 -9.48
CA GLU A 306 -28.22 -2.79 -8.24
C GLU A 306 -27.34 -1.91 -7.36
N SER A 307 -26.05 -1.69 -7.71
CA SER A 307 -25.13 -0.88 -6.90
C SER A 307 -25.69 0.50 -6.63
N SER A 308 -25.83 0.84 -5.35
CA SER A 308 -26.45 2.10 -4.94
C SER A 308 -26.08 2.50 -3.51
N ASP A 309 -26.70 3.56 -3.02
CA ASP A 309 -26.57 3.99 -1.64
C ASP A 309 -27.13 3.01 -0.62
N ARG A 310 -28.15 2.26 -1.03
CA ARG A 310 -28.82 1.26 -0.21
C ARG A 310 -28.20 -0.11 -0.44
N ALA A 311 -28.03 -0.53 -1.69
CA ALA A 311 -27.42 -1.80 -2.04
C ALA A 311 -25.89 -1.65 -2.21
N TRP A 312 -25.20 -1.75 -1.07
CA TRP A 312 -23.74 -1.59 -0.97
C TRP A 312 -23.02 -2.90 -0.63
N ARG A 313 -23.76 -3.92 -0.18
CA ARG A 313 -23.25 -5.26 0.12
C ARG A 313 -23.24 -6.11 -1.13
N VAL A 314 -22.36 -7.10 -1.16
CA VAL A 314 -22.24 -8.07 -2.26
C VAL A 314 -22.71 -9.43 -1.73
N ASP A 315 -23.76 -9.99 -2.34
CA ASP A 315 -24.24 -11.34 -2.01
C ASP A 315 -23.40 -12.41 -2.72
N ALA A 316 -23.09 -12.17 -4.00
CA ALA A 316 -22.24 -13.03 -4.80
C ALA A 316 -21.44 -12.24 -5.84
N VAL A 317 -20.28 -12.78 -6.20
CA VAL A 317 -19.44 -12.33 -7.31
C VAL A 317 -19.37 -13.44 -8.34
N ARG A 318 -19.42 -13.09 -9.62
CA ARG A 318 -19.24 -14.01 -10.75
C ARG A 318 -18.15 -13.49 -11.68
N TRP A 319 -17.30 -14.39 -12.15
CA TRP A 319 -16.33 -14.13 -13.21
C TRP A 319 -16.74 -14.90 -14.46
N ASN A 320 -17.08 -14.20 -15.54
CA ASN A 320 -17.60 -14.78 -16.78
C ASN A 320 -18.75 -15.78 -16.51
N ASP A 321 -19.77 -15.33 -15.76
CA ASP A 321 -20.95 -16.08 -15.31
C ASP A 321 -20.69 -17.25 -14.33
N ALA A 322 -19.44 -17.57 -14.01
CA ALA A 322 -19.11 -18.60 -13.02
C ALA A 322 -18.99 -18.00 -11.60
N PRO A 323 -19.48 -18.69 -10.55
CA PRO A 323 -19.30 -18.24 -9.16
C PRO A 323 -17.84 -17.98 -8.80
N TYR A 324 -17.57 -16.85 -8.15
CA TYR A 324 -16.23 -16.41 -7.77
C TYR A 324 -16.15 -16.10 -6.27
N PRO A 325 -15.85 -17.09 -5.42
CA PRO A 325 -15.87 -16.91 -3.96
C PRO A 325 -14.59 -16.26 -3.39
N SER A 326 -13.60 -15.95 -4.24
CA SER A 326 -12.33 -15.38 -3.82
C SER A 326 -12.45 -13.89 -3.51
N THR A 327 -11.74 -13.42 -2.48
CA THR A 327 -11.57 -11.99 -2.19
C THR A 327 -10.44 -11.35 -2.99
N TRP A 328 -9.76 -12.14 -3.81
CA TRP A 328 -8.66 -11.73 -4.68
C TRP A 328 -8.95 -12.13 -6.11
N ILE A 329 -8.58 -11.27 -7.07
CA ILE A 329 -8.58 -11.58 -8.50
C ILE A 329 -7.21 -11.33 -9.12
N GLU A 330 -6.70 -12.31 -9.84
CA GLU A 330 -5.37 -12.29 -10.45
C GLU A 330 -5.30 -11.30 -11.63
N HIS A 331 -4.17 -10.62 -11.76
CA HIS A 331 -3.89 -9.68 -12.84
C HIS A 331 -3.99 -10.35 -14.21
N ALA A 332 -3.46 -11.56 -14.36
CA ALA A 332 -3.55 -12.32 -15.60
C ALA A 332 -5.00 -12.49 -16.07
N SER A 333 -5.92 -12.79 -15.16
CA SER A 333 -7.35 -12.91 -15.47
C SER A 333 -7.94 -11.58 -15.91
N LEU A 334 -7.66 -10.48 -15.20
CA LEU A 334 -8.16 -9.16 -15.57
C LEU A 334 -7.59 -8.68 -16.91
N ALA A 335 -6.32 -8.97 -17.20
CA ALA A 335 -5.62 -8.53 -18.40
C ALA A 335 -6.13 -9.21 -19.69
N GLU A 336 -6.74 -10.39 -19.58
CA GLU A 336 -7.42 -11.08 -20.69
C GLU A 336 -8.80 -10.45 -21.01
N GLY A 337 -9.35 -9.66 -20.10
CA GLY A 337 -10.72 -9.15 -20.17
C GLY A 337 -11.76 -10.18 -19.73
N GLY A 338 -13.03 -9.79 -19.78
CA GLY A 338 -14.14 -10.58 -19.25
C GLY A 338 -15.06 -9.74 -18.38
N THR A 339 -16.02 -10.39 -17.72
CA THR A 339 -17.03 -9.72 -16.92
C THR A 339 -16.95 -10.15 -15.46
N LEU A 340 -16.79 -9.18 -14.57
CA LEU A 340 -16.96 -9.32 -13.13
C LEU A 340 -18.36 -8.81 -12.76
N THR A 341 -19.28 -9.72 -12.48
CA THR A 341 -20.66 -9.40 -12.09
C THR A 341 -20.82 -9.46 -10.57
N PHE A 342 -21.45 -8.45 -10.00
CA PHE A 342 -21.73 -8.32 -8.56
C PHE A 342 -23.23 -8.33 -8.32
N ASP A 343 -23.70 -9.31 -7.56
CA ASP A 343 -25.09 -9.36 -7.10
C ASP A 343 -25.19 -8.49 -5.84
N MET A 344 -25.59 -7.23 -6.01
CA MET A 344 -25.61 -6.23 -4.94
C MET A 344 -26.90 -6.30 -4.12
N VAL A 345 -26.80 -6.16 -2.80
CA VAL A 345 -27.95 -6.21 -1.88
C VAL A 345 -27.92 -5.07 -0.87
N GLU A 346 -29.12 -4.64 -0.43
CA GLU A 346 -29.28 -3.74 0.73
C GLU A 346 -28.64 -4.32 1.97
#